data_AF-X1A2N0-F1
#
_entry.id   AF-X1A2N0-F1
#
_cell.length_a   1.000
_cell.length_b   1.000
_cell.length_c   1.000
_cell.angle_alpha   90.00
_cell.angle_beta   90.00
_cell.angle_gamma   90.00
#
_symmetry.space_group_name_H-M   'P 1'
#
loop_
_entity.id
_entity.type
_entity.pdbx_description
1 polymer ?
#
loop_
_entity_poly.entity_id
_entity_poly.type
_entity_poly.pdbx_seq_one_letter_code
_entity_poly.pdbx_strand_id
1 'polypeptide(L)'
;DLGKEVHGSIFHAAVYGGRLFLFADSEQKKQFKENPAAYDQVDLALDGMCVVTQREEGRQVDGDENYFAWYHNRRYLFASSAFRQKFIAAPEQYVVP
;
A
#
# COMPACT_ATOMS: atom_id res chain seq x y z
N ASP A 1 18.99 8.41 -5.87
CA ASP A 1 18.30 8.41 -4.57
C ASP A 1 17.01 7.61 -4.62
N LEU A 2 17.09 6.34 -4.23
CA LEU A 2 15.92 5.53 -3.90
C LEU A 2 15.41 6.01 -2.53
N GLY A 3 14.15 6.47 -2.44
CA GLY A 3 13.51 6.76 -1.15
C GLY A 3 12.89 8.16 -0.96
N LYS A 4 12.92 9.05 -1.96
CA LYS A 4 12.09 10.26 -1.92
C LYS A 4 10.73 9.99 -2.53
N GLU A 5 9.66 10.18 -1.74
CA GLU A 5 8.30 10.27 -2.29
C GLU A 5 8.22 11.50 -3.20
N VAL A 6 7.97 11.26 -4.48
CA VAL A 6 7.83 12.29 -5.50
C VAL A 6 6.50 12.08 -6.20
N HIS A 7 5.82 13.17 -6.55
CA HIS A 7 4.60 13.06 -7.35
C HIS A 7 4.94 12.50 -8.73
N GLY A 8 4.35 11.36 -9.07
CA GLY A 8 4.44 10.80 -10.40
C GLY A 8 3.67 11.63 -11.42
N SER A 9 4.04 11.48 -12.70
CA SER A 9 3.46 12.23 -13.82
C SER A 9 2.55 11.33 -14.66
N ILE A 10 1.41 11.86 -15.13
CA ILE A 10 0.55 11.16 -16.10
C ILE A 10 1.28 10.88 -17.42
N PHE A 11 2.31 11.66 -17.76
CA PHE A 11 3.16 11.43 -18.93
C PHE A 11 4.08 10.21 -18.75
N HIS A 12 4.27 9.76 -17.50
CA HIS A 12 5.11 8.63 -17.13
C HIS A 12 4.29 7.61 -16.34
N ALA A 13 3.19 7.12 -16.94
CA ALA A 13 2.33 6.11 -16.34
C ALA A 13 2.56 4.70 -16.91
N ALA A 14 2.29 3.66 -16.10
CA ALA A 14 2.15 2.27 -16.55
C ALA A 14 1.00 1.58 -15.81
N VAL A 15 0.32 0.64 -16.46
CA VAL A 15 -0.71 -0.20 -15.84
C VAL A 15 -0.12 -1.58 -15.56
N TYR A 16 -0.30 -2.08 -14.35
CA TYR A 16 0.12 -3.43 -13.94
C TYR A 16 -0.80 -3.93 -12.81
N GLY A 17 -1.21 -5.21 -12.86
CA GLY A 17 -2.08 -5.79 -11.82
C GLY A 17 -3.39 -5.01 -11.60
N GLY A 18 -3.98 -4.44 -12.66
CA GLY A 18 -5.18 -3.61 -12.58
C GLY A 18 -4.99 -2.23 -11.96
N ARG A 19 -3.76 -1.84 -11.63
CA ARG A 19 -3.42 -0.56 -10.99
C ARG A 19 -2.66 0.37 -11.95
N LEU A 20 -2.89 1.67 -11.81
CA LEU A 20 -2.14 2.72 -12.50
C LEU A 20 -0.97 3.18 -11.61
N PHE A 21 0.25 3.01 -12.07
CA PHE A 21 1.47 3.51 -11.43
C PHE A 21 1.94 4.77 -12.14
N LEU A 22 2.29 5.80 -11.36
CA LEU A 22 2.82 7.06 -11.85
C LEU A 22 4.28 7.20 -11.42
N PHE A 23 5.16 7.46 -12.39
CA PHE A 23 6.59 7.60 -12.16
C PHE A 23 7.04 9.06 -12.30
N ALA A 24 8.13 9.43 -11.63
CA ALA A 24 8.67 10.78 -11.67
C ALA A 24 9.23 11.12 -13.06
N ASP A 25 9.91 10.15 -13.68
CA ASP A 25 10.47 10.27 -15.02
C ASP A 25 10.35 8.96 -15.83
N SER A 26 10.82 9.01 -17.07
CA SER A 26 10.81 7.87 -17.99
C SER A 26 11.74 6.73 -17.59
N GLU A 27 12.82 7.02 -16.87
CA GLU A 27 13.81 6.02 -16.44
C GLU A 27 13.24 5.14 -15.33
N GLN A 28 12.58 5.71 -14.30
CA GLN A 28 11.93 4.84 -13.29
C GLN A 28 10.78 4.05 -13.88
N LYS A 29 10.01 4.62 -14.82
CA LYS A 29 8.99 3.87 -15.57
C LYS A 29 9.61 2.67 -16.29
N LYS A 30 10.77 2.85 -16.91
CA LYS A 30 11.48 1.77 -17.61
C LYS A 30 11.90 0.67 -16.64
N GLN A 31 12.53 1.03 -15.52
CA GLN A 31 12.93 0.09 -14.46
C GLN A 31 11.75 -0.70 -13.92
N PHE A 32 10.63 -0.04 -13.64
CA PHE A 32 9.40 -0.72 -13.23
C PHE A 32 8.93 -1.73 -14.27
N LYS A 33 8.94 -1.36 -15.56
CA LYS A 33 8.50 -2.25 -16.65
C LYS A 33 9.38 -3.49 -16.84
N GLU A 34 10.66 -3.41 -16.46
CA GLU A 34 11.58 -4.56 -16.54
C GLU A 34 11.28 -5.62 -15.46
N ASN A 35 10.85 -5.19 -14.27
CA ASN A 35 10.45 -6.11 -13.20
C ASN A 35 9.34 -5.53 -12.30
N PRO A 36 8.08 -5.49 -12.75
CA PRO A 36 7.00 -4.86 -12.00
C PRO A 36 6.75 -5.50 -10.63
N ALA A 37 6.89 -6.83 -10.53
CA ALA A 37 6.66 -7.58 -9.30
C ALA A 37 7.64 -7.24 -8.16
N ALA A 38 8.78 -6.61 -8.46
CA ALA A 38 9.68 -6.11 -7.44
C ALA A 38 9.20 -4.80 -6.78
N TYR A 39 8.26 -4.09 -7.41
CA TYR A 39 7.84 -2.75 -7.01
C TYR A 39 6.34 -2.61 -6.78
N ASP A 40 5.53 -3.59 -7.16
CA ASP A 40 4.08 -3.45 -7.16
C ASP A 40 3.48 -3.48 -5.75
N GLN A 41 4.24 -3.86 -4.71
CA GLN A 41 3.79 -3.82 -3.32
C GLN A 41 4.49 -2.75 -2.47
N VAL A 42 5.18 -1.77 -3.07
CA VAL A 42 5.86 -0.70 -2.31
C VAL A 42 4.91 0.15 -1.47
N ASP A 43 3.63 0.18 -1.85
CA ASP A 43 2.55 0.86 -1.13
C ASP A 43 1.98 0.01 0.02
N LEU A 44 2.23 -1.30 0.05
CA LEU A 44 1.62 -2.21 1.00
C LEU A 44 2.18 -2.00 2.41
N ALA A 45 1.31 -1.70 3.36
CA ALA A 45 1.68 -1.57 4.77
C ALA A 45 1.82 -2.94 5.44
N LEU A 46 2.76 -3.03 6.39
CA LEU A 46 2.98 -4.21 7.24
C LEU A 46 3.02 -5.54 6.47
N ASP A 47 3.60 -5.55 5.28
CA ASP A 47 3.69 -6.74 4.42
C ASP A 47 2.33 -7.43 4.18
N GLY A 48 1.23 -6.66 4.20
CA GLY A 48 -0.13 -7.14 3.98
C GLY A 48 -0.84 -7.65 5.24
N MET A 49 -0.21 -7.56 6.42
CA MET A 49 -0.80 -7.99 7.68
C MET A 49 -1.89 -7.03 8.18
N CYS A 50 -2.92 -7.58 8.79
CA CYS A 50 -3.98 -6.82 9.43
C CYS A 50 -3.46 -6.05 10.65
N VAL A 51 -3.30 -4.74 10.51
CA VAL A 51 -2.81 -3.86 11.59
C VAL A 51 -3.73 -3.87 12.82
N VAL A 52 -5.04 -4.05 12.62
CA VAL A 52 -6.03 -4.06 13.72
C VAL A 52 -5.87 -5.30 14.60
N THR A 53 -5.73 -6.50 14.02
CA THR A 53 -5.50 -7.72 14.81
C THR A 53 -4.14 -7.68 15.49
N GLN A 54 -3.14 -7.08 14.85
CA GLN A 54 -1.82 -6.91 15.47
C GLN A 54 -1.90 -6.00 16.69
N ARG A 55 -2.63 -4.88 16.60
CA ARG A 55 -2.70 -3.86 17.68
C ARG A 55 -3.66 -4.24 18.80
N GLU A 56 -4.84 -4.77 18.49
CA GLU A 56 -5.87 -5.06 19.49
C GLU A 56 -5.73 -6.46 20.10
N GLU A 57 -5.23 -7.42 19.33
CA GLU A 57 -5.23 -8.84 19.72
C GLU A 57 -3.83 -9.42 19.87
N GLY A 58 -2.78 -8.69 19.46
CA GLY A 58 -1.41 -9.19 19.45
C GLY A 58 -1.18 -10.32 18.43
N ARG A 59 -2.10 -10.51 17.47
CA ARG A 59 -2.05 -11.61 16.49
C ARG A 59 -1.64 -11.10 15.12
N GLN A 60 -0.74 -11.85 14.51
CA GLN A 60 -0.36 -11.68 13.12
C GLN A 60 -1.34 -12.48 12.26
N VAL A 61 -2.21 -11.78 11.55
CA VAL A 61 -3.19 -12.36 10.64
C VAL A 61 -3.08 -11.62 9.31
N ASP A 62 -3.04 -12.37 8.20
CA ASP A 62 -3.05 -11.80 6.86
C ASP A 62 -4.30 -10.94 6.65
N GLY A 63 -4.14 -9.81 5.97
CA GLY A 63 -5.27 -9.04 5.46
C GLY A 63 -5.77 -9.60 4.14
N ASP A 64 -7.05 -9.33 3.84
CA ASP A 64 -7.67 -9.68 2.57
C ASP A 64 -7.62 -8.47 1.62
N GLU A 65 -7.26 -8.68 0.36
CA GLU A 65 -7.24 -7.63 -0.67
C GLU A 65 -8.62 -7.02 -0.94
N ASN A 66 -9.71 -7.71 -0.59
CA ASN A 66 -11.08 -7.19 -0.66
C ASN A 66 -11.39 -6.20 0.47
N TYR A 67 -10.60 -6.22 1.55
CA TYR A 67 -10.76 -5.33 2.70
C TYR A 67 -9.51 -4.48 2.86
N PHE A 68 -9.42 -3.38 2.10
CA PHE A 68 -8.28 -2.45 2.20
C PHE A 68 -8.70 -0.99 2.39
N ALA A 69 -7.79 -0.19 2.93
CA ALA A 69 -7.92 1.26 3.02
C ALA A 69 -6.59 1.96 2.72
N TRP A 70 -6.68 3.14 2.13
CA TRP A 70 -5.52 4.02 1.92
C TRP A 70 -5.37 4.98 3.08
N TYR A 71 -4.15 5.12 3.60
CA TYR A 71 -3.80 6.10 4.63
C TYR A 71 -2.33 6.50 4.51
N HIS A 72 -2.03 7.80 4.46
CA HIS A 72 -0.68 8.35 4.22
C HIS A 72 0.12 7.62 3.13
N ASN A 73 -0.42 7.57 1.90
CA ASN A 73 0.19 6.91 0.73
C ASN A 73 0.45 5.40 0.87
N ARG A 74 -0.02 4.77 1.94
CA ARG A 74 0.07 3.32 2.14
C ARG A 74 -1.29 2.66 2.03
N ARG A 75 -1.29 1.43 1.51
CA ARG A 75 -2.44 0.54 1.44
C ARG A 75 -2.36 -0.46 2.59
N TYR A 76 -3.34 -0.40 3.47
CA TYR A 76 -3.51 -1.32 4.59
C TYR A 76 -4.54 -2.38 4.23
N LEU A 77 -4.24 -3.65 4.50
CA LEU A 77 -5.17 -4.77 4.35
C LEU A 77 -5.73 -5.17 5.72
N PHE A 78 -6.94 -5.73 5.73
CA PHE A 78 -7.64 -6.11 6.95
C PHE A 78 -8.20 -7.53 6.84
N ALA A 79 -8.16 -8.29 7.94
CA ALA A 79 -8.70 -9.65 7.99
C ALA A 79 -10.25 -9.68 7.88
N SER A 80 -10.92 -8.53 8.00
CA SER A 80 -12.37 -8.41 7.84
C SER A 80 -12.80 -6.98 7.49
N SER A 81 -14.01 -6.85 6.94
CA SER A 81 -14.65 -5.56 6.70
C SER A 81 -14.90 -4.76 8.00
N ALA A 82 -15.13 -5.43 9.13
CA ALA A 82 -15.30 -4.80 10.44
C ALA A 82 -13.99 -4.17 10.94
N PHE A 83 -12.87 -4.86 10.78
CA PHE A 83 -11.55 -4.29 11.12
C PHE A 83 -11.18 -3.12 10.21
N ARG A 84 -11.50 -3.20 8.91
CA ARG A 84 -11.36 -2.06 8.00
C ARG A 84 -12.15 -0.84 8.50
N GLN A 85 -13.39 -1.04 8.97
CA GLN A 85 -14.22 0.05 9.49
C GLN A 85 -13.65 0.67 10.77
N LYS A 86 -13.14 -0.16 11.69
CA LYS A 86 -12.42 0.33 12.89
C LYS A 86 -11.23 1.21 12.49
N PHE A 87 -10.40 0.74 11.56
CA PHE A 87 -9.26 1.51 11.08
C PHE A 87 -9.68 2.83 10.45
N ILE A 88 -10.68 2.85 9.57
CA ILE A 88 -11.15 4.08 8.91
C ILE A 88 -11.68 5.10 9.93
N ALA A 89 -12.25 4.65 11.04
CA ALA A 89 -12.79 5.53 12.07
C ALA A 89 -11.71 6.29 12.86
N ALA A 90 -10.54 5.68 13.07
CA ALA A 90 -9.44 6.26 13.84
C ALA A 90 -8.07 5.69 13.42
N PRO A 91 -7.61 5.95 12.18
CA PRO A 91 -6.42 5.31 11.61
C PRO A 91 -5.15 5.60 12.41
N GLU A 92 -5.05 6.80 12.99
CA GLU A 92 -3.96 7.25 13.87
C GLU A 92 -3.73 6.34 15.10
N GLN A 93 -4.73 5.57 15.53
CA GLN A 93 -4.60 4.64 16.66
C GLN A 93 -3.86 3.36 16.28
N TYR A 94 -3.84 3.02 14.99
CA TYR A 94 -3.29 1.77 14.47
C TYR A 94 -1.92 1.97 13.82
N VAL A 95 -1.70 3.16 13.26
CA VAL A 95 -0.44 3.55 12.62
C VAL A 95 0.49 4.22 13.63
N VAL A 96 1.67 3.65 13.83
CA VAL A 96 2.74 4.32 14.60
C VAL A 96 3.63 5.03 13.58
N PRO A 97 4.13 6.25 13.86
CA PRO A 97 5.19 6.85 13.06
C PRO A 97 6.44 5.97 12.96
#